data_AF-A0A4P5PHD7-F1
#
_entry.id   AF-A0A4P5PHD7-F1
#
_cell.length_a   1.000
_cell.length_b   1.000
_cell.length_c   1.000
_cell.angle_alpha   90.00
_cell.angle_beta   90.00
_cell.angle_gamma   90.00
#
_symmetry.space_group_name_H-M   'P 1'
#
loop_
_entity.id
_entity.type
_entity.pdbx_description
1 polymer ?
#
loop_
_entity_poly.entity_id
_entity_poly.type
_entity_poly.pdbx_seq_one_letter_code
_entity_poly.pdbx_strand_id
1 'polypeptide(L)'
;METTGQKSGLKAKVQRLGSHLSGMVMPNIGAFIAWGVITALFIEAGYFPNEQLATLVGPMLSYLLPLLIAYTGGSMVHGQRGAVVGAIAAMGVIVGSEVPMFIGAMIMGPLGGWFIKKFDDIFQDKIKAGFEMLINNFSSGLIGFALAVLGFYAIGPVVSSLTELMAAGVETIINMRLLPLANIFIEPAKILFLNNAINHGILTPLGADQAAEFGKSILFLLEANPGPGLGVLLAFTIFGKGSAKSSAPGAIIIQFLGGIHEIYFPYVMMKPLLFLAVMGGGVAGTFTFQLLGAGLRAAASPGSIIAILAMTPPDSMIAVIAGVVVGAAVSFLISMIIIKADNSEEDDLAATQEAVQSAKAQSKGQTASSSSNQEMFGNVNKIIFACDAGMGSSAMGASVLRDKVKKAGINIPVTNSAINNLSDDANALVVTQEELYDRASQKAPSATFVKVENFMNSPRYDEIVERLSNNPSAAGDEGKKLSDDVVEGVADYDRVNHIVFAYEKGKGSANMGATIMKKILKEQGVGFTVSVAEIASLTDDPAAMVVTDQTETVKAEQQAPSSVHVPVSDVVTSEKYDKIVAQLKNK
;
A
#
# COMPACT_ATOMS: atom_id res chain seq x y z
N MET A 1 12.89 -6.61 -34.19
CA MET A 1 13.72 -6.66 -32.97
C MET A 1 14.17 -5.23 -32.67
N GLU A 2 13.44 -4.52 -31.81
CA GLU A 2 13.85 -3.21 -31.30
C GLU A 2 13.59 -3.14 -29.79
N THR A 3 14.70 -3.04 -29.06
CA THR A 3 14.95 -2.52 -27.71
C THR A 3 13.76 -2.04 -26.86
N THR A 4 13.26 -2.91 -25.96
CA THR A 4 12.41 -2.54 -24.79
C THR A 4 12.92 -3.10 -23.45
N GLY A 5 14.22 -3.45 -23.34
CA GLY A 5 14.75 -4.13 -22.15
C GLY A 5 15.37 -3.26 -21.03
N GLN A 6 15.72 -1.98 -21.26
CA GLN A 6 16.63 -1.27 -20.34
C GLN A 6 15.99 -0.25 -19.37
N LYS A 7 14.75 0.22 -19.59
CA LYS A 7 14.13 1.25 -18.72
C LYS A 7 13.52 0.70 -17.41
N SER A 8 13.25 -0.60 -17.32
CA SER A 8 12.63 -1.24 -16.14
C SER A 8 13.57 -1.27 -14.91
N GLY A 9 14.87 -1.50 -15.12
CA GLY A 9 15.82 -1.73 -14.03
C GLY A 9 16.14 -0.50 -13.15
N LEU A 10 16.21 0.69 -13.72
CA LEU A 10 16.52 1.91 -12.97
C LEU A 10 15.34 2.36 -12.09
N LYS A 11 14.12 2.34 -12.65
CA LYS A 11 12.88 2.64 -11.91
C LYS A 11 12.71 1.68 -10.73
N ALA A 12 12.89 0.38 -10.95
CA ALA A 12 12.78 -0.63 -9.90
C ALA A 12 13.84 -0.45 -8.79
N LYS A 13 15.08 -0.04 -9.13
CA LYS A 13 16.13 0.24 -8.12
C LYS A 13 15.83 1.48 -7.28
N VAL A 14 15.40 2.57 -7.91
CA VAL A 14 15.01 3.81 -7.20
C VAL A 14 13.83 3.54 -6.28
N GLN A 15 12.86 2.76 -6.75
CA GLN A 15 11.68 2.38 -5.98
C GLN A 15 12.02 1.50 -4.78
N ARG A 16 12.90 0.49 -4.96
CA ARG A 16 13.41 -0.34 -3.84
C ARG A 16 14.19 0.48 -2.82
N LEU A 17 15.02 1.42 -3.27
CA LEU A 17 15.75 2.30 -2.37
C LEU A 17 14.79 3.18 -1.56
N GLY A 18 13.81 3.79 -2.24
CA GLY A 18 12.79 4.61 -1.59
C GLY A 18 11.91 3.83 -0.61
N SER A 19 11.51 2.60 -0.96
CA SER A 19 10.73 1.73 -0.06
C SER A 19 11.52 1.30 1.17
N HIS A 20 12.81 0.99 1.00
CA HIS A 20 13.70 0.67 2.13
C HIS A 20 13.86 1.86 3.08
N LEU A 21 14.14 3.06 2.56
CA LEU A 21 14.30 4.27 3.37
C LEU A 21 12.99 4.62 4.11
N SER A 22 11.86 4.58 3.38
CA SER A 22 10.55 4.82 3.99
C SER A 22 10.22 3.80 5.07
N GLY A 23 10.61 2.53 4.88
CA GLY A 23 10.43 1.46 5.86
C GLY A 23 11.13 1.70 7.21
N MET A 24 12.19 2.53 7.23
CA MET A 24 12.87 2.90 8.48
C MET A 24 12.17 4.05 9.22
N VAL A 25 11.47 4.93 8.51
CA VAL A 25 10.82 6.12 9.08
C VAL A 25 9.36 5.88 9.42
N MET A 26 8.61 5.20 8.55
CA MET A 26 7.16 5.03 8.68
C MET A 26 6.71 4.39 10.01
N PRO A 27 7.33 3.29 10.49
CA PRO A 27 6.98 2.70 11.78
C PRO A 27 7.18 3.65 12.97
N ASN A 28 7.97 4.70 12.79
CA ASN A 28 8.34 5.67 13.81
C ASN A 28 7.62 7.02 13.66
N ILE A 29 6.68 7.16 12.71
CA ILE A 29 5.94 8.43 12.46
C ILE A 29 5.28 8.97 13.74
N GLY A 30 4.80 8.09 14.63
CA GLY A 30 4.22 8.52 15.90
C GLY A 30 5.17 9.38 16.75
N ALA A 31 6.48 9.09 16.72
CA ALA A 31 7.48 9.88 17.41
C ALA A 31 7.69 11.26 16.75
N PHE A 32 7.66 11.33 15.42
CA PHE A 32 7.71 12.60 14.68
C PHE A 32 6.49 13.48 14.96
N ILE A 33 5.30 12.88 15.05
CA ILE A 33 4.07 13.58 15.42
C ILE A 33 4.18 14.11 16.86
N ALA A 34 4.60 13.27 17.81
CA ALA A 34 4.76 13.69 19.20
C ALA A 34 5.75 14.85 19.34
N TRP A 35 6.91 14.75 18.67
CA TRP A 35 7.87 15.84 18.57
C TRP A 35 7.23 17.10 17.97
N GLY A 36 6.53 16.96 16.84
CA GLY A 36 5.89 18.09 16.17
C GLY A 36 4.81 18.79 17.00
N VAL A 37 4.03 18.04 17.78
CA VAL A 37 3.04 18.60 18.72
C VAL A 37 3.73 19.37 19.84
N ILE A 38 4.80 18.84 20.43
CA ILE A 38 5.59 19.54 21.45
C ILE A 38 6.16 20.83 20.86
N THR A 39 6.74 20.75 19.66
CA THR A 39 7.24 21.92 18.92
C THR A 39 6.13 22.92 18.63
N ALA A 40 4.93 22.47 18.28
CA ALA A 40 3.81 23.35 17.99
C ALA A 40 3.20 24.05 19.19
N LEU A 41 3.23 23.40 20.36
CA LEU A 41 2.70 23.97 21.57
C LEU A 41 3.73 24.85 22.26
N PHE A 42 4.92 24.33 22.57
CA PHE A 42 5.73 24.87 23.67
C PHE A 42 6.91 25.74 23.27
N ILE A 43 7.35 25.76 22.01
CA ILE A 43 8.42 26.69 21.60
C ILE A 43 7.95 28.14 21.72
N GLU A 44 8.88 29.10 21.66
CA GLU A 44 8.57 30.53 21.75
C GLU A 44 7.53 30.98 20.71
N ALA A 45 7.67 30.50 19.47
CA ALA A 45 6.73 30.74 18.40
C ALA A 45 5.46 29.85 18.47
N GLY A 46 5.32 29.01 19.50
CA GLY A 46 4.26 28.00 19.67
C GLY A 46 2.90 28.59 20.07
N TYR A 47 1.87 27.76 20.06
CA TYR A 47 0.53 28.16 20.51
C TYR A 47 0.42 28.38 22.02
N PHE A 48 1.25 27.70 22.80
CA PHE A 48 1.27 27.76 24.26
C PHE A 48 2.72 27.72 24.79
N PRO A 49 3.52 28.79 24.56
CA PRO A 49 4.95 28.77 24.83
C PRO A 49 5.29 28.41 26.28
N ASN A 50 6.25 27.51 26.46
CA ASN A 50 6.76 27.07 27.76
C ASN A 50 8.22 26.62 27.62
N GLU A 51 9.15 27.41 28.14
CA GLU A 51 10.60 27.15 28.00
C GLU A 51 11.01 25.78 28.54
N GLN A 52 10.47 25.37 29.69
CA GLN A 52 10.82 24.08 30.31
C GLN A 52 10.38 22.90 29.45
N LEU A 53 9.15 22.92 28.93
CA LEU A 53 8.64 21.86 28.05
C LEU A 53 9.28 21.91 26.66
N ALA A 54 9.64 23.09 26.16
CA ALA A 54 10.35 23.25 24.89
C ALA A 54 11.72 22.56 24.90
N THR A 55 12.35 22.40 26.07
CA THR A 55 13.63 21.66 26.18
C THR A 55 13.55 20.20 25.71
N LEU A 56 12.35 19.62 25.58
CA LEU A 56 12.15 18.28 25.02
C LEU A 56 12.42 18.22 23.50
N VAL A 57 12.24 19.32 22.78
CA VAL A 57 12.33 19.37 21.32
C VAL A 57 13.71 18.95 20.83
N GLY A 58 14.77 19.49 21.43
CA GLY A 58 16.16 19.23 21.05
C GLY A 58 16.54 17.75 21.21
N PRO A 59 16.47 17.16 22.43
CA PRO A 59 16.82 15.76 22.64
C PRO A 59 15.99 14.77 21.82
N MET A 60 14.71 15.07 21.58
CA MET A 60 13.88 14.24 20.72
C MET A 60 14.36 14.29 19.26
N LEU A 61 14.69 15.47 18.76
CA LEU A 61 15.20 15.66 17.40
C LEU A 61 16.58 15.03 17.19
N SER A 62 17.52 15.29 18.10
CA SER A 62 18.91 14.87 17.98
C SER A 62 19.13 13.40 18.31
N TYR A 63 18.39 12.84 19.28
CA TYR A 63 18.60 11.46 19.75
C TYR A 63 17.44 10.53 19.42
N LEU A 64 16.23 10.85 19.90
CA LEU A 64 15.11 9.91 19.83
C LEU A 64 14.76 9.52 18.39
N LEU A 65 14.53 10.50 17.52
CA LEU A 65 14.07 10.23 16.15
C LEU A 65 15.14 9.48 15.32
N PRO A 66 16.42 9.90 15.31
CA PRO A 66 17.46 9.16 14.58
C PRO A 66 17.69 7.75 15.15
N LEU A 67 17.66 7.57 16.48
CA LEU A 67 17.85 6.24 17.09
C LEU A 67 16.71 5.28 16.73
N LEU A 68 15.47 5.75 16.71
CA LEU A 68 14.33 4.94 16.28
C LEU A 68 14.47 4.49 14.83
N ILE A 69 14.91 5.37 13.93
CA ILE A 69 15.20 5.02 12.53
C ILE A 69 16.29 3.97 12.45
N ALA A 70 17.41 4.16 13.16
CA ALA A 70 18.51 3.21 13.15
C ALA A 70 18.10 1.85 13.72
N TYR A 71 17.30 1.87 14.79
CA TYR A 71 16.75 0.67 15.41
C TYR A 71 15.87 -0.10 14.44
N THR A 72 14.93 0.58 13.76
CA THR A 72 14.07 -0.05 12.75
C THR A 72 14.89 -0.54 11.55
N GLY A 73 15.83 0.25 11.05
CA GLY A 73 16.71 -0.13 9.95
C GLY A 73 17.58 -1.36 10.26
N GLY A 74 18.12 -1.45 11.48
CA GLY A 74 18.82 -2.64 11.94
C GLY A 74 17.89 -3.85 12.10
N SER A 75 16.68 -3.62 12.58
CA SER A 75 15.64 -4.66 12.71
C SER A 75 15.24 -5.27 11.37
N MET A 76 15.10 -4.44 10.33
CA MET A 76 14.79 -4.89 8.98
C MET A 76 15.87 -5.83 8.40
N VAL A 77 17.11 -5.76 8.89
CA VAL A 77 18.21 -6.62 8.40
C VAL A 77 18.35 -7.89 9.24
N HIS A 78 18.28 -7.80 10.56
CA HIS A 78 18.55 -8.94 11.47
C HIS A 78 17.76 -8.90 12.78
N GLY A 79 16.49 -8.52 12.70
CA GLY A 79 15.54 -8.56 13.82
C GLY A 79 16.03 -7.81 15.06
N GLN A 80 15.69 -8.32 16.24
CA GLN A 80 15.94 -7.60 17.49
C GLN A 80 17.42 -7.31 17.76
N ARG A 81 18.31 -8.24 17.41
CA ARG A 81 19.76 -8.04 17.59
C ARG A 81 20.29 -6.98 16.63
N GLY A 82 19.87 -7.03 15.37
CA GLY A 82 20.19 -5.99 14.40
C GLY A 82 19.71 -4.61 14.85
N ALA A 83 18.52 -4.53 15.45
CA ALA A 83 17.96 -3.28 15.97
C ALA A 83 18.82 -2.65 17.06
N VAL A 84 19.25 -3.45 18.05
CA VAL A 84 20.10 -2.99 19.15
C VAL A 84 21.47 -2.55 18.64
N VAL A 85 22.12 -3.37 17.80
CA VAL A 85 23.45 -3.04 17.23
C VAL A 85 23.39 -1.81 16.34
N GLY A 86 22.34 -1.69 15.51
CA GLY A 86 22.10 -0.52 14.67
C GLY A 86 21.91 0.77 15.48
N ALA A 87 21.16 0.71 16.58
CA ALA A 87 20.99 1.85 17.47
C ALA A 87 22.30 2.27 18.17
N ILE A 88 23.09 1.31 18.66
CA ILE A 88 24.42 1.59 19.25
C ILE A 88 25.33 2.24 18.19
N ALA A 89 25.38 1.66 16.99
CA ALA A 89 26.18 2.19 15.89
C ALA A 89 25.78 3.62 15.50
N ALA A 90 24.46 3.91 15.47
CA ALA A 90 23.94 5.24 15.18
C ALA A 90 24.30 6.28 16.26
N MET A 91 24.41 5.88 17.53
CA MET A 91 24.86 6.80 18.58
C MET A 91 26.25 7.39 18.28
N GLY A 92 27.12 6.59 17.65
CA GLY A 92 28.43 7.06 17.20
C GLY A 92 28.36 8.25 16.24
N VAL A 93 27.50 8.17 15.22
CA VAL A 93 27.33 9.27 14.26
C VAL A 93 26.57 10.45 14.85
N ILE A 94 25.58 10.20 15.73
CA ILE A 94 24.78 11.25 16.38
C ILE A 94 25.66 12.12 17.28
N VAL A 95 26.50 11.52 18.12
CA VAL A 95 27.37 12.26 19.05
C VAL A 95 28.53 12.95 18.32
N GLY A 96 28.90 12.46 17.12
CA GLY A 96 29.94 13.04 16.29
C GLY A 96 29.50 14.22 15.41
N SER A 97 28.27 14.71 15.56
CA SER A 97 27.69 15.76 14.71
C SER A 97 26.85 16.74 15.54
N GLU A 98 26.85 18.01 15.15
CA GLU A 98 25.96 19.03 15.72
C GLU A 98 24.60 19.07 15.00
N VAL A 99 24.51 18.49 13.80
CA VAL A 99 23.28 18.39 13.01
C VAL A 99 22.58 17.05 13.29
N PRO A 100 21.23 17.01 13.40
CA PRO A 100 20.47 15.77 13.56
C PRO A 100 20.78 14.70 12.49
N MET A 101 21.27 13.53 12.93
CA MET A 101 21.82 12.51 12.02
C MET A 101 20.80 11.53 11.47
N PHE A 102 19.74 12.03 10.82
CA PHE A 102 18.73 11.17 10.16
C PHE A 102 19.35 10.27 9.09
N ILE A 103 20.11 10.84 8.15
CA ILE A 103 20.78 10.10 7.08
C ILE A 103 21.85 9.16 7.67
N GLY A 104 22.61 9.64 8.65
CA GLY A 104 23.59 8.83 9.37
C GLY A 104 22.95 7.60 10.02
N ALA A 105 21.81 7.76 10.67
CA ALA A 105 21.04 6.68 11.27
C ALA A 105 20.50 5.69 10.22
N MET A 106 20.00 6.18 9.08
CA MET A 106 19.54 5.32 7.96
C MET A 106 20.67 4.47 7.36
N ILE A 107 21.92 4.93 7.45
CA ILE A 107 23.10 4.18 7.02
C ILE A 107 23.55 3.21 8.13
N MET A 108 23.75 3.71 9.35
CA MET A 108 24.32 2.94 10.45
C MET A 108 23.40 1.85 10.97
N GLY A 109 22.07 2.04 10.94
CA GLY A 109 21.10 1.06 11.38
C GLY A 109 21.23 -0.27 10.62
N PRO A 110 20.98 -0.29 9.30
CA PRO A 110 21.14 -1.48 8.46
C PRO A 110 22.57 -2.03 8.46
N LEU A 111 23.58 -1.15 8.50
CA LEU A 111 24.98 -1.57 8.57
C LEU A 111 25.25 -2.35 9.86
N GLY A 112 24.78 -1.87 11.01
CA GLY A 112 24.85 -2.58 12.28
C GLY A 112 24.14 -3.93 12.23
N GLY A 113 22.92 -3.95 11.67
CA GLY A 113 22.18 -5.18 11.41
C GLY A 113 22.92 -6.17 10.53
N TRP A 114 23.61 -5.69 9.49
CA TRP A 114 24.38 -6.52 8.57
C TRP A 114 25.62 -7.13 9.22
N PHE A 115 26.38 -6.36 9.99
CA PHE A 115 27.57 -6.87 10.69
C PHE A 115 27.21 -7.94 11.72
N ILE A 116 26.15 -7.73 12.52
CA ILE A 116 25.72 -8.73 13.49
C ILE A 116 25.15 -9.97 12.81
N LYS A 117 24.42 -9.81 11.70
CA LYS A 117 23.96 -10.93 10.88
C LYS A 117 25.13 -11.78 10.40
N LYS A 118 26.18 -11.14 9.86
CA LYS A 118 27.37 -11.84 9.41
C LYS A 118 28.13 -12.55 10.52
N PHE A 119 28.16 -11.96 11.71
CA PHE A 119 28.72 -12.64 12.87
C PHE A 119 27.91 -13.89 13.21
N ASP A 120 26.58 -13.76 13.27
CA ASP A 120 25.70 -14.88 13.60
C ASP A 120 25.79 -16.00 12.55
N ASP A 121 25.72 -15.68 11.26
CA ASP A 121 25.86 -16.65 10.16
C ASP A 121 27.16 -17.49 10.26
N ILE A 122 28.23 -16.93 10.83
CA ILE A 122 29.55 -17.60 10.93
C ILE A 122 29.72 -18.37 12.24
N PHE A 123 29.19 -17.84 13.34
CA PHE A 123 29.49 -18.32 14.68
C PHE A 123 28.35 -19.05 15.37
N GLN A 124 27.08 -18.84 14.97
CA GLN A 124 25.92 -19.35 15.69
C GLN A 124 25.92 -20.88 15.82
N ASP A 125 26.27 -21.60 14.75
CA ASP A 125 26.37 -23.07 14.77
C ASP A 125 27.55 -23.60 15.60
N LYS A 126 28.48 -22.73 15.99
CA LYS A 126 29.67 -23.07 16.80
C LYS A 126 29.47 -22.79 18.28
N ILE A 127 28.36 -22.16 18.66
CA ILE A 127 28.06 -21.82 20.04
C ILE A 127 27.51 -23.05 20.76
N LYS A 128 28.13 -23.41 21.88
CA LYS A 128 27.63 -24.48 22.73
C LYS A 128 26.34 -24.06 23.44
N ALA A 129 25.42 -25.00 23.58
CA ALA A 129 24.19 -24.82 24.36
C ALA A 129 24.49 -24.24 25.75
N GLY A 130 23.73 -23.24 26.16
CA GLY A 130 23.91 -22.52 27.43
C GLY A 130 24.84 -21.29 27.37
N PHE A 131 25.70 -21.17 26.35
CA PHE A 131 26.53 -19.97 26.13
C PHE A 131 25.91 -18.97 25.14
N GLU A 132 24.82 -19.35 24.48
CA GLU A 132 24.15 -18.56 23.44
C GLU A 132 23.82 -17.14 23.90
N MET A 133 23.15 -16.98 25.04
CA MET A 133 22.79 -15.65 25.54
C MET A 133 24.02 -14.78 25.83
N LEU A 134 25.08 -15.38 26.38
CA LEU A 134 26.33 -14.67 26.69
C LEU A 134 26.99 -14.18 25.39
N ILE A 135 27.21 -15.07 24.44
CA ILE A 135 27.89 -14.75 23.18
C ILE A 135 27.04 -13.79 22.34
N ASN A 136 25.72 -13.98 22.30
CA ASN A 136 24.81 -13.13 21.54
C ASN A 136 24.81 -11.68 22.07
N ASN A 137 24.82 -11.50 23.40
CA ASN A 137 24.85 -10.16 24.00
C ASN A 137 26.23 -9.52 23.89
N PHE A 138 27.32 -10.25 24.16
CA PHE A 138 28.68 -9.72 24.06
C PHE A 138 29.06 -9.35 22.62
N SER A 139 28.71 -10.18 21.64
CA SER A 139 28.95 -9.88 20.23
C SER A 139 28.16 -8.64 19.78
N SER A 140 26.88 -8.53 20.16
CA SER A 140 26.08 -7.34 19.87
C SER A 140 26.69 -6.07 20.49
N GLY A 141 27.13 -6.16 21.75
CA GLY A 141 27.79 -5.05 22.45
C GLY A 141 29.13 -4.64 21.82
N LEU A 142 30.03 -5.60 21.54
CA LEU A 142 31.37 -5.32 21.00
C LEU A 142 31.34 -4.86 19.55
N ILE A 143 30.50 -5.48 18.71
CA ILE A 143 30.30 -5.05 17.32
C ILE A 143 29.64 -3.66 17.30
N GLY A 144 28.61 -3.46 18.12
CA GLY A 144 27.98 -2.15 18.29
C GLY A 144 28.98 -1.08 18.72
N PHE A 145 29.82 -1.37 19.71
CA PHE A 145 30.89 -0.48 20.16
C PHE A 145 31.86 -0.12 19.03
N ALA A 146 32.38 -1.12 18.31
CA ALA A 146 33.32 -0.89 17.22
C ALA A 146 32.69 -0.02 16.11
N LEU A 147 31.42 -0.28 15.78
CA LEU A 147 30.66 0.50 14.80
C LEU A 147 30.32 1.91 15.29
N ALA A 148 30.09 2.11 16.59
CA ALA A 148 29.88 3.43 17.17
C ALA A 148 31.17 4.28 17.09
N VAL A 149 32.33 3.69 17.42
CA VAL A 149 33.63 4.37 17.27
C VAL A 149 33.90 4.71 15.80
N LEU A 150 33.64 3.77 14.88
CA LEU A 150 33.77 4.01 13.45
C LEU A 150 32.77 5.08 12.96
N GLY A 151 31.54 5.03 13.46
CA GLY A 151 30.50 6.02 13.19
C GLY A 151 30.97 7.42 13.56
N PHE A 152 31.52 7.58 14.77
CA PHE A 152 32.01 8.86 15.27
C PHE A 152 33.16 9.43 14.44
N TYR A 153 34.21 8.65 14.17
CA TYR A 153 35.42 9.18 13.52
C TYR A 153 35.37 9.21 11.99
N ALA A 154 34.64 8.30 11.36
CA ALA A 154 34.67 8.16 9.90
C ALA A 154 33.37 8.63 9.24
N ILE A 155 32.22 8.16 9.73
CA ILE A 155 30.93 8.37 9.04
C ILE A 155 30.30 9.71 9.43
N GLY A 156 30.42 10.12 10.70
CA GLY A 156 29.88 11.37 11.22
C GLY A 156 30.32 12.59 10.40
N PRO A 157 31.62 12.86 10.27
CA PRO A 157 32.13 14.02 9.53
C PRO A 157 31.72 14.02 8.04
N VAL A 158 31.73 12.85 7.40
CA VAL A 158 31.36 12.71 5.99
C VAL A 158 29.88 13.02 5.78
N VAL A 159 29.02 12.47 6.64
CA VAL A 159 27.57 12.69 6.55
C VAL A 159 27.22 14.12 6.94
N SER A 160 27.83 14.71 7.97
CA SER A 160 27.62 16.13 8.33
C SER A 160 27.96 17.05 7.16
N SER A 161 29.14 16.86 6.55
CA SER A 161 29.58 17.66 5.40
C SER A 161 28.62 17.54 4.21
N LEU A 162 28.09 16.34 3.97
CA LEU A 162 27.12 16.11 2.90
C LEU A 162 25.76 16.76 3.21
N THR A 163 25.28 16.65 4.45
CA THR A 163 24.02 17.26 4.89
C THR A 163 24.09 18.78 4.81
N GLU A 164 25.19 19.39 5.27
CA GLU A 164 25.43 20.83 5.16
C GLU A 164 25.48 21.29 3.70
N LEU A 165 26.15 20.54 2.82
CA LEU A 165 26.16 20.83 1.38
C LEU A 165 24.76 20.75 0.77
N MET A 166 23.97 19.75 1.16
CA MET A 166 22.58 19.61 0.71
C MET A 166 21.71 20.74 1.23
N ALA A 167 21.85 21.12 2.51
CA ALA A 167 21.13 22.23 3.12
C ALA A 167 21.45 23.55 2.39
N ALA A 168 22.72 23.84 2.13
CA ALA A 168 23.15 25.01 1.36
C ALA A 168 22.63 24.99 -0.09
N GLY A 169 22.59 23.81 -0.72
CA GLY A 169 22.01 23.63 -2.05
C GLY A 169 20.51 23.92 -2.08
N VAL A 170 19.77 23.40 -1.09
CA VAL A 170 18.34 23.70 -0.92
C VAL A 170 18.14 25.19 -0.67
N GLU A 171 18.88 25.79 0.26
CA GLU A 171 18.81 27.21 0.59
C GLU A 171 19.06 28.10 -0.64
N THR A 172 20.02 27.73 -1.50
CA THR A 172 20.26 28.42 -2.77
C THR A 172 19.03 28.37 -3.69
N ILE A 173 18.34 27.23 -3.78
CA ILE A 173 17.09 27.07 -4.55
C ILE A 173 15.96 27.93 -3.95
N ILE A 174 15.88 28.02 -2.61
CA ILE A 174 14.93 28.90 -1.92
C ILE A 174 15.23 30.37 -2.26
N ASN A 175 16.50 30.77 -2.16
CA ASN A 175 16.95 32.15 -2.40
C ASN A 175 16.76 32.55 -3.87
N MET A 176 16.96 31.64 -4.82
CA MET A 176 16.66 31.85 -6.23
C MET A 176 15.15 31.82 -6.56
N ARG A 177 14.28 31.57 -5.58
CA ARG A 177 12.82 31.43 -5.75
C ARG A 177 12.40 30.31 -6.73
N LEU A 178 13.20 29.25 -6.79
CA LEU A 178 12.99 28.13 -7.71
C LEU A 178 12.25 26.95 -7.07
N LEU A 179 11.98 26.99 -5.75
CA LEU A 179 11.20 25.97 -5.04
C LEU A 179 9.88 25.56 -5.74
N PRO A 180 9.09 26.48 -6.33
CA PRO A 180 7.83 26.11 -6.97
C PRO A 180 8.01 25.07 -8.07
N LEU A 181 9.14 25.11 -8.79
CA LEU A 181 9.45 24.18 -9.88
C LEU A 181 9.70 22.75 -9.39
N ALA A 182 10.00 22.55 -8.11
CA ALA A 182 10.12 21.20 -7.54
C ALA A 182 8.82 20.39 -7.73
N ASN A 183 7.66 21.05 -7.74
CA ASN A 183 6.36 20.39 -7.93
C ASN A 183 6.14 19.82 -9.33
N ILE A 184 6.93 20.23 -10.32
CA ILE A 184 6.94 19.58 -11.65
C ILE A 184 7.36 18.10 -11.50
N PHE A 185 8.18 17.79 -10.49
CA PHE A 185 8.62 16.43 -10.20
C PHE A 185 7.85 15.80 -9.03
N ILE A 186 7.61 16.56 -7.95
CA ILE A 186 6.98 16.04 -6.74
C ILE A 186 5.55 15.57 -7.01
N GLU A 187 4.73 16.34 -7.73
CA GLU A 187 3.33 15.98 -7.96
C GLU A 187 3.18 14.70 -8.81
N PRO A 188 3.87 14.53 -9.96
CA PRO A 188 3.84 13.26 -10.67
C PRO A 188 4.43 12.10 -9.86
N ALA A 189 5.54 12.32 -9.14
CA ALA A 189 6.16 11.28 -8.35
C ALA A 189 5.26 10.81 -7.19
N LYS A 190 4.53 11.73 -6.56
CA LYS A 190 3.53 11.43 -5.53
C LYS A 190 2.45 10.48 -6.06
N ILE A 191 1.89 10.78 -7.23
CA ILE A 191 0.86 9.94 -7.89
C ILE A 191 1.44 8.58 -8.31
N LEU A 192 2.72 8.53 -8.66
CA LEU A 192 3.46 7.30 -8.95
C LEU A 192 3.95 6.55 -7.70
N PHE A 193 3.40 6.86 -6.53
CA PHE A 193 3.67 6.23 -5.23
C PHE A 193 5.11 6.37 -4.73
N LEU A 194 5.77 7.46 -5.11
CA LEU A 194 7.07 7.86 -4.55
C LEU A 194 6.93 8.87 -3.40
N ASN A 195 5.70 9.14 -2.95
CA ASN A 195 5.38 10.11 -1.91
C ASN A 195 6.09 9.82 -0.59
N ASN A 196 6.09 8.58 -0.12
CA ASN A 196 6.76 8.22 1.14
C ASN A 196 8.29 8.43 1.06
N ALA A 197 8.89 8.10 -0.09
CA ALA A 197 10.34 8.24 -0.28
C ALA A 197 10.75 9.71 -0.33
N ILE A 198 9.95 10.55 -1.01
CA ILE A 198 10.19 11.99 -1.11
C ILE A 198 9.92 12.66 0.23
N ASN A 199 8.74 12.44 0.81
CA ASN A 199 8.32 13.13 2.01
C ASN A 199 9.12 12.66 3.23
N HIS A 200 9.01 11.38 3.60
CA HIS A 200 9.64 10.88 4.81
C HIS A 200 11.13 10.56 4.66
N GLY A 201 11.59 10.26 3.44
CA GLY A 201 13.00 9.98 3.18
C GLY A 201 13.87 11.23 2.99
N ILE A 202 13.31 12.33 2.46
CA ILE A 202 14.10 13.52 2.09
C ILE A 202 13.55 14.79 2.75
N LEU A 203 12.28 15.14 2.53
CA LEU A 203 11.74 16.43 2.94
C LEU A 203 11.55 16.56 4.46
N THR A 204 11.15 15.48 5.13
CA THR A 204 10.87 15.50 6.57
C THR A 204 12.14 15.74 7.40
N PRO A 205 13.26 15.02 7.17
CA PRO A 205 14.53 15.31 7.86
C PRO A 205 15.00 16.75 7.63
N LEU A 206 15.08 17.18 6.37
CA LEU A 206 15.54 18.53 6.02
C LEU A 206 14.62 19.63 6.59
N GLY A 207 13.31 19.38 6.58
CA GLY A 207 12.33 20.29 7.16
C GLY A 207 12.42 20.35 8.67
N ALA A 208 12.76 19.25 9.35
CA ALA A 208 12.92 19.21 10.79
C ALA A 208 14.15 20.00 11.24
N ASP A 209 15.26 19.88 10.50
CA ASP A 209 16.47 20.67 10.73
C ASP A 209 16.17 22.17 10.57
N GLN A 210 15.51 22.57 9.48
CA GLN A 210 15.11 23.97 9.27
C GLN A 210 14.11 24.48 10.32
N ALA A 211 13.14 23.67 10.71
CA ALA A 211 12.15 24.07 11.70
C ALA A 211 12.72 24.19 13.11
N ALA A 212 13.80 23.48 13.42
CA ALA A 212 14.52 23.64 14.68
C ALA A 212 15.22 25.01 14.77
N GLU A 213 15.77 25.50 13.66
CA GLU A 213 16.48 26.79 13.62
C GLU A 213 15.54 27.98 13.42
N PHE A 214 14.60 27.88 12.47
CA PHE A 214 13.74 29.00 12.06
C PHE A 214 12.30 28.89 12.60
N GLY A 215 11.99 27.87 13.40
CA GLY A 215 10.67 27.61 13.95
C GLY A 215 9.64 27.06 12.95
N LYS A 216 9.93 27.06 11.64
CA LYS A 216 9.08 26.50 10.58
C LYS A 216 9.87 26.15 9.32
N SER A 217 9.34 25.24 8.51
CA SER A 217 9.88 24.92 7.19
C SER A 217 8.79 24.81 6.13
N ILE A 218 9.04 25.40 4.96
CA ILE A 218 8.21 25.25 3.75
C ILE A 218 8.29 23.84 3.16
N LEU A 219 9.35 23.08 3.45
CA LEU A 219 9.59 21.75 2.87
C LEU A 219 8.49 20.76 3.27
N PHE A 220 7.92 20.91 4.46
CA PHE A 220 6.78 20.10 4.93
C PHE A 220 5.50 20.30 4.11
N LEU A 221 5.38 21.41 3.36
CA LEU A 221 4.21 21.72 2.53
C LEU A 221 4.35 21.22 1.09
N LEU A 222 5.56 20.89 0.62
CA LEU A 222 5.79 20.59 -0.79
C LEU A 222 5.04 19.35 -1.27
N GLU A 223 5.02 18.29 -0.46
CA GLU A 223 4.29 17.06 -0.78
C GLU A 223 2.89 17.05 -0.14
N ALA A 224 2.78 17.52 1.10
CA ALA A 224 1.57 17.43 1.90
C ALA A 224 0.44 18.36 1.45
N ASN A 225 0.70 19.35 0.59
CA ASN A 225 -0.32 20.32 0.14
C ASN A 225 -1.54 19.60 -0.48
N PRO A 226 -2.74 19.69 0.12
CA PRO A 226 -3.92 19.01 -0.39
C PRO A 226 -4.63 19.80 -1.50
N GLY A 227 -4.21 21.04 -1.77
CA GLY A 227 -4.81 21.93 -2.76
C GLY A 227 -4.88 21.33 -4.17
N PRO A 228 -3.76 20.86 -4.76
CA PRO A 228 -3.75 20.30 -6.12
C PRO A 228 -4.77 19.17 -6.31
N GLY A 229 -4.82 18.21 -5.39
CA GLY A 229 -5.80 17.10 -5.39
C GLY A 229 -7.24 17.59 -5.22
N LEU A 230 -7.48 18.53 -4.31
CA LEU A 230 -8.80 19.13 -4.09
C LEU A 230 -9.34 19.75 -5.38
N GLY A 231 -8.54 20.52 -6.12
CA GLY A 231 -8.98 21.16 -7.35
C GLY A 231 -9.33 20.17 -8.46
N VAL A 232 -8.57 19.08 -8.61
CA VAL A 232 -8.91 17.98 -9.54
C VAL A 232 -10.27 17.38 -9.18
N LEU A 233 -10.47 17.03 -7.91
CA LEU A 233 -11.71 16.40 -7.46
C LEU A 233 -12.94 17.33 -7.56
N LEU A 234 -12.76 18.63 -7.30
CA LEU A 234 -13.80 19.63 -7.52
C LEU A 234 -14.18 19.72 -9.01
N ALA A 235 -13.19 19.63 -9.91
CA ALA A 235 -13.45 19.64 -11.35
C ALA A 235 -14.27 18.41 -11.78
N PHE A 236 -13.98 17.21 -11.25
CA PHE A 236 -14.78 16.02 -11.49
C PHE A 236 -16.18 16.11 -10.88
N THR A 237 -16.33 16.70 -9.70
CA THR A 237 -17.64 16.89 -9.06
C THR A 237 -18.57 17.75 -9.92
N ILE A 238 -18.04 18.79 -10.56
CA ILE A 238 -18.85 19.72 -11.36
C ILE A 238 -18.98 19.23 -12.82
N PHE A 239 -17.86 18.89 -13.46
CA PHE A 239 -17.76 18.66 -14.91
C PHE A 239 -17.47 17.21 -15.31
N GLY A 240 -17.20 16.31 -14.37
CA GLY A 240 -16.96 14.90 -14.65
C GLY A 240 -18.20 14.20 -15.23
N LYS A 241 -18.03 12.95 -15.66
CA LYS A 241 -19.12 12.10 -16.17
C LYS A 241 -19.18 10.79 -15.38
N GLY A 242 -20.31 10.09 -15.48
CA GLY A 242 -20.50 8.74 -14.94
C GLY A 242 -20.15 8.59 -13.45
N SER A 243 -19.49 7.48 -13.13
CA SER A 243 -19.06 7.11 -11.78
C SER A 243 -18.06 8.09 -11.18
N ALA A 244 -17.15 8.65 -11.98
CA ALA A 244 -16.16 9.61 -11.52
C ALA A 244 -16.79 10.89 -10.96
N LYS A 245 -17.91 11.35 -11.54
CA LYS A 245 -18.66 12.50 -10.99
C LYS A 245 -19.31 12.19 -9.66
N SER A 246 -19.96 11.03 -9.52
CA SER A 246 -20.72 10.68 -8.33
C SER A 246 -19.82 10.33 -7.13
N SER A 247 -18.62 9.80 -7.38
CA SER A 247 -17.66 9.44 -6.33
C SER A 247 -16.77 10.60 -5.87
N ALA A 248 -16.54 11.62 -6.71
CA ALA A 248 -15.62 12.72 -6.41
C ALA A 248 -15.91 13.48 -5.10
N PRO A 249 -17.18 13.80 -4.75
CA PRO A 249 -17.47 14.46 -3.46
C PRO A 249 -17.03 13.65 -2.23
N GLY A 250 -17.20 12.33 -2.27
CA GLY A 250 -16.74 11.44 -1.20
C GLY A 250 -15.21 11.39 -1.12
N ALA A 251 -14.55 11.37 -2.29
CA ALA A 251 -13.10 11.46 -2.39
C ALA A 251 -12.53 12.76 -1.80
N ILE A 252 -13.22 13.90 -1.96
CA ILE A 252 -12.80 15.19 -1.37
C ILE A 252 -12.71 15.09 0.16
N ILE A 253 -13.70 14.47 0.81
CA ILE A 253 -13.72 14.33 2.27
C ILE A 253 -12.49 13.52 2.73
N ILE A 254 -12.24 12.39 2.08
CA ILE A 254 -11.14 11.48 2.44
C ILE A 254 -9.77 12.12 2.17
N GLN A 255 -9.63 12.83 1.05
CA GLN A 255 -8.37 13.45 0.65
C GLN A 255 -8.08 14.73 1.45
N PHE A 256 -9.02 15.66 1.47
CA PHE A 256 -8.80 17.00 2.02
C PHE A 256 -8.86 17.01 3.55
N LEU A 257 -9.88 16.36 4.12
CA LEU A 257 -10.05 16.30 5.58
C LEU A 257 -9.35 15.08 6.20
N GLY A 258 -9.37 13.94 5.50
CA GLY A 258 -8.70 12.73 5.96
C GLY A 258 -7.19 12.69 5.68
N GLY A 259 -6.70 13.46 4.69
CA GLY A 259 -5.28 13.52 4.36
C GLY A 259 -4.76 12.30 3.60
N ILE A 260 -5.65 11.49 3.02
CA ILE A 260 -5.29 10.34 2.19
C ILE A 260 -5.26 10.78 0.73
N HIS A 261 -4.08 11.16 0.27
CA HIS A 261 -3.89 11.74 -1.07
C HIS A 261 -4.04 10.70 -2.16
N GLU A 262 -3.83 9.42 -1.88
CA GLU A 262 -3.94 8.35 -2.86
C GLU A 262 -5.36 8.21 -3.45
N ILE A 263 -6.38 8.73 -2.77
CA ILE A 263 -7.77 8.63 -3.22
C ILE A 263 -8.05 9.43 -4.50
N TYR A 264 -7.26 10.48 -4.79
CA TYR A 264 -7.45 11.26 -6.02
C TYR A 264 -6.57 10.78 -7.18
N PHE A 265 -5.63 9.86 -6.94
CA PHE A 265 -4.70 9.39 -7.98
C PHE A 265 -5.40 8.71 -9.16
N PRO A 266 -6.43 7.87 -8.96
CA PRO A 266 -7.19 7.30 -10.08
C PRO A 266 -7.77 8.35 -11.01
N TYR A 267 -8.30 9.45 -10.45
CA TYR A 267 -8.87 10.54 -11.24
C TYR A 267 -7.84 11.21 -12.16
N VAL A 268 -6.60 11.35 -11.70
CA VAL A 268 -5.51 11.89 -12.53
C VAL A 268 -5.03 10.87 -13.55
N MET A 269 -4.93 9.59 -13.17
CA MET A 269 -4.44 8.53 -14.05
C MET A 269 -5.44 8.16 -15.16
N MET A 270 -6.73 8.39 -14.96
CA MET A 270 -7.75 8.22 -16.01
C MET A 270 -7.47 9.09 -17.23
N LYS A 271 -6.92 10.30 -17.02
CA LYS A 271 -6.62 11.25 -18.10
C LYS A 271 -5.22 11.82 -17.90
N PRO A 272 -4.19 11.28 -18.58
CA PRO A 272 -2.79 11.68 -18.37
C PRO A 272 -2.51 13.20 -18.47
N LEU A 273 -3.34 13.96 -19.20
CA LEU A 273 -3.23 15.42 -19.23
C LEU A 273 -3.46 16.08 -17.86
N LEU A 274 -4.20 15.44 -16.94
CA LEU A 274 -4.43 15.93 -15.58
C LEU A 274 -3.16 15.96 -14.72
N PHE A 275 -2.07 15.32 -15.14
CA PHE A 275 -0.75 15.56 -14.54
C PHE A 275 -0.34 17.04 -14.65
N LEU A 276 -0.72 17.73 -15.73
CA LEU A 276 -0.51 19.18 -15.89
C LEU A 276 -1.30 19.99 -14.85
N ALA A 277 -2.50 19.52 -14.48
CA ALA A 277 -3.33 20.20 -13.49
C ALA A 277 -2.71 20.14 -12.09
N VAL A 278 -2.25 18.97 -11.66
CA VAL A 278 -1.60 18.81 -10.35
C VAL A 278 -0.24 19.50 -10.32
N MET A 279 0.55 19.45 -11.40
CA MET A 279 1.80 20.21 -11.49
C MET A 279 1.54 21.71 -11.42
N GLY A 280 0.60 22.23 -12.19
CA GLY A 280 0.23 23.65 -12.16
C GLY A 280 -0.27 24.10 -10.80
N GLY A 281 -1.14 23.29 -10.17
CA GLY A 281 -1.61 23.54 -8.80
C GLY A 281 -0.48 23.51 -7.77
N GLY A 282 0.41 22.53 -7.85
CA GLY A 282 1.56 22.41 -6.94
C GLY A 282 2.53 23.59 -7.08
N VAL A 283 2.89 23.95 -8.32
CA VAL A 283 3.73 25.12 -8.61
C VAL A 283 3.08 26.39 -8.08
N ALA A 284 1.80 26.64 -8.38
CA ALA A 284 1.12 27.85 -7.94
C ALA A 284 0.95 27.93 -6.42
N GLY A 285 0.62 26.81 -5.77
CA GLY A 285 0.51 26.71 -4.32
C GLY A 285 1.85 26.97 -3.63
N THR A 286 2.92 26.30 -4.07
CA THR A 286 4.27 26.51 -3.51
C THR A 286 4.83 27.89 -3.80
N PHE A 287 4.55 28.46 -4.97
CA PHE A 287 4.88 29.86 -5.25
C PHE A 287 4.20 30.79 -4.23
N THR A 288 2.93 30.57 -3.93
CA THR A 288 2.19 31.34 -2.93
C THR A 288 2.77 31.14 -1.52
N PHE A 289 3.12 29.90 -1.14
CA PHE A 289 3.81 29.61 0.12
C PHE A 289 5.13 30.36 0.22
N GLN A 290 5.96 30.31 -0.82
CA GLN A 290 7.26 30.98 -0.82
C GLN A 290 7.11 32.50 -0.79
N LEU A 291 6.16 33.06 -1.54
CA LEU A 291 5.90 34.49 -1.60
C LEU A 291 5.45 35.06 -0.25
N LEU A 292 4.63 34.30 0.49
CA LEU A 292 4.04 34.72 1.77
C LEU A 292 4.81 34.22 3.00
N GLY A 293 5.94 33.52 2.81
CA GLY A 293 6.75 32.99 3.91
C GLY A 293 6.04 31.89 4.73
N ALA A 294 5.28 31.02 4.06
CA ALA A 294 4.55 29.94 4.69
C ALA A 294 5.48 28.79 5.11
N GLY A 295 5.16 28.13 6.23
CA GLY A 295 5.85 26.92 6.67
C GLY A 295 5.09 26.20 7.78
N LEU A 296 5.47 24.95 8.05
CA LEU A 296 4.96 24.16 9.18
C LEU A 296 6.07 23.91 10.19
N ARG A 297 5.69 23.66 11.45
CA ARG A 297 6.64 23.31 12.50
C ARG A 297 7.14 21.87 12.43
N ALA A 298 6.33 21.00 11.85
CA ALA A 298 6.60 19.59 11.67
C ALA A 298 5.85 19.05 10.46
N ALA A 299 6.22 17.84 10.03
CA ALA A 299 5.50 17.12 9.00
C ALA A 299 4.04 16.85 9.43
N ALA A 300 3.09 17.18 8.55
CA ALA A 300 1.69 16.84 8.75
C ALA A 300 1.46 15.37 8.34
N SER A 301 0.99 14.54 9.28
CA SER A 301 0.64 13.14 9.02
C SER A 301 -0.63 12.74 9.77
N PRO A 302 -1.70 12.33 9.07
CA PRO A 302 -1.89 12.37 7.61
C PRO A 302 -1.79 13.79 7.02
N GLY A 303 -1.57 13.92 5.70
CA GLY A 303 -1.44 15.21 5.00
C GLY A 303 -2.77 15.97 4.83
N SER A 304 -3.62 15.98 5.86
CA SER A 304 -4.92 16.65 5.82
C SER A 304 -4.81 18.14 6.08
N ILE A 305 -5.81 18.91 5.63
CA ILE A 305 -5.86 20.34 5.98
C ILE A 305 -5.90 20.54 7.49
N ILE A 306 -6.54 19.64 8.23
CA ILE A 306 -6.65 19.72 9.70
C ILE A 306 -5.26 19.59 10.33
N ALA A 307 -4.48 18.58 9.91
CA ALA A 307 -3.13 18.38 10.41
C ALA A 307 -2.19 19.52 9.99
N ILE A 308 -2.31 19.99 8.75
CA ILE A 308 -1.53 21.13 8.24
C ILE A 308 -1.80 22.38 9.08
N LEU A 309 -3.06 22.76 9.29
CA LEU A 309 -3.40 23.95 10.08
C LEU A 309 -2.97 23.78 11.55
N ALA A 310 -3.10 22.59 12.13
CA ALA A 310 -2.62 22.31 13.48
C ALA A 310 -1.09 22.50 13.62
N MET A 311 -0.32 22.10 12.61
CA MET A 311 1.14 22.25 12.59
C MET A 311 1.61 23.64 12.11
N THR A 312 0.69 24.48 11.64
CA THR A 312 0.99 25.82 11.12
C THR A 312 1.21 26.81 12.28
N PRO A 313 2.28 27.62 12.25
CA PRO A 313 2.43 28.77 13.14
C PRO A 313 1.36 29.84 12.98
N PRO A 314 0.92 30.52 14.06
CA PRO A 314 -0.07 31.59 13.99
C PRO A 314 0.24 32.66 12.92
N ASP A 315 1.50 33.07 12.81
CA ASP A 315 1.99 34.05 11.81
C ASP A 315 1.96 33.52 10.37
N SER A 316 1.94 32.20 10.19
CA SER A 316 1.95 31.53 8.89
C SER A 316 0.56 31.06 8.43
N MET A 317 -0.48 31.21 9.26
CA MET A 317 -1.80 30.63 9.01
C MET A 317 -2.44 31.11 7.70
N ILE A 318 -2.44 32.43 7.48
CA ILE A 318 -2.99 33.04 6.26
C ILE A 318 -2.21 32.59 5.03
N ALA A 319 -0.87 32.53 5.15
CA ALA A 319 0.01 32.14 4.06
C ALA A 319 -0.22 30.68 3.63
N VAL A 320 -0.41 29.77 4.58
CA VAL A 320 -0.72 28.36 4.32
C VAL A 320 -2.11 28.20 3.71
N ILE A 321 -3.14 28.85 4.25
CA ILE A 321 -4.48 28.77 3.67
C ILE A 321 -4.49 29.32 2.23
N ALA A 322 -3.84 30.45 2.00
CA ALA A 322 -3.74 31.07 0.68
C ALA A 322 -3.09 30.13 -0.35
N GLY A 323 -1.96 29.49 -0.01
CA GLY A 323 -1.30 28.58 -0.96
C GLY A 323 -2.07 27.30 -1.23
N VAL A 324 -2.80 26.76 -0.25
CA VAL A 324 -3.72 25.63 -0.47
C VAL A 324 -4.85 26.03 -1.42
N VAL A 325 -5.46 27.20 -1.19
CA VAL A 325 -6.57 27.71 -2.03
C VAL A 325 -6.10 28.02 -3.44
N VAL A 326 -4.96 28.69 -3.61
CA VAL A 326 -4.39 28.97 -4.93
C VAL A 326 -4.05 27.68 -5.68
N GLY A 327 -3.43 26.71 -4.99
CA GLY A 327 -3.12 25.42 -5.58
C GLY A 327 -4.38 24.68 -6.06
N ALA A 328 -5.46 24.70 -5.27
CA ALA A 328 -6.74 24.14 -5.64
C ALA A 328 -7.41 24.90 -6.79
N ALA A 329 -7.37 26.22 -6.79
CA ALA A 329 -7.97 27.03 -7.85
C ALA A 329 -7.27 26.78 -9.20
N VAL A 330 -5.94 26.75 -9.24
CA VAL A 330 -5.18 26.51 -10.46
C VAL A 330 -5.38 25.08 -10.98
N SER A 331 -5.28 24.06 -10.11
CA SER A 331 -5.52 22.68 -10.55
C SER A 331 -6.97 22.47 -10.99
N PHE A 332 -7.94 23.12 -10.35
CA PHE A 332 -9.34 23.11 -10.77
C PHE A 332 -9.53 23.70 -12.17
N LEU A 333 -8.98 24.89 -12.44
CA LEU A 333 -9.14 25.56 -13.73
C LEU A 333 -8.52 24.75 -14.87
N ILE A 334 -7.33 24.19 -14.66
CA ILE A 334 -6.66 23.35 -15.66
C ILE A 334 -7.47 22.05 -15.86
N SER A 335 -7.90 21.39 -14.77
CA SER A 335 -8.71 20.17 -14.85
C SER A 335 -10.05 20.40 -15.54
N MET A 336 -10.71 21.54 -15.26
CA MET A 336 -11.96 21.93 -15.89
C MET A 336 -11.82 22.01 -17.41
N ILE A 337 -10.74 22.64 -17.90
CA ILE A 337 -10.48 22.74 -19.35
C ILE A 337 -10.27 21.35 -19.95
N ILE A 338 -9.45 20.52 -19.30
CA ILE A 338 -9.14 19.15 -19.78
C ILE A 338 -10.39 18.28 -19.82
N ILE A 339 -11.17 18.25 -18.75
CA ILE A 339 -12.38 17.42 -18.64
C ILE A 339 -13.46 17.89 -19.62
N LYS A 340 -13.64 19.20 -19.81
CA LYS A 340 -14.63 19.74 -20.76
C LYS A 340 -14.22 19.54 -22.22
N ALA A 341 -12.93 19.52 -22.52
CA ALA A 341 -12.42 19.24 -23.86
C ALA A 341 -12.50 17.75 -24.23
N ASP A 342 -12.83 16.88 -23.27
CA ASP A 342 -12.86 15.45 -23.47
C ASP A 342 -14.23 14.94 -23.95
N ASN A 343 -14.20 14.31 -25.12
CA ASN A 343 -15.36 13.77 -25.82
C ASN A 343 -15.54 12.26 -25.59
N SER A 344 -14.77 11.63 -24.71
CA SER A 344 -15.01 10.23 -24.32
C SER A 344 -16.40 10.05 -23.71
N GLU A 345 -17.07 8.94 -24.06
CA GLU A 345 -18.46 8.67 -23.68
C GLU A 345 -18.61 8.23 -22.21
N GLU A 346 -17.59 7.62 -21.61
CA GLU A 346 -17.62 7.25 -20.19
C GLU A 346 -16.23 7.22 -19.56
N ASP A 347 -16.21 7.50 -18.26
CA ASP A 347 -15.04 7.58 -17.40
C ASP A 347 -14.96 6.28 -16.57
N ASP A 348 -14.12 5.32 -16.97
CA ASP A 348 -13.95 4.04 -16.27
C ASP A 348 -13.05 4.19 -15.03
N LEU A 349 -13.64 4.74 -13.97
CA LEU A 349 -12.96 4.92 -12.69
C LEU A 349 -12.61 3.57 -12.04
N ALA A 350 -13.44 2.53 -12.22
CA ALA A 350 -13.23 1.23 -11.57
C ALA A 350 -11.97 0.54 -12.11
N ALA A 351 -11.84 0.43 -13.43
CA ALA A 351 -10.63 -0.14 -14.04
C ALA A 351 -9.36 0.65 -13.67
N THR A 352 -9.47 1.98 -13.56
CA THR A 352 -8.33 2.81 -13.16
C THR A 352 -7.98 2.64 -11.68
N GLN A 353 -8.98 2.48 -10.80
CA GLN A 353 -8.76 2.18 -9.38
C GLN A 353 -8.00 0.85 -9.21
N GLU A 354 -8.38 -0.19 -9.95
CA GLU A 354 -7.68 -1.49 -9.94
C GLU A 354 -6.24 -1.37 -10.47
N ALA A 355 -6.02 -0.63 -11.56
CA ALA A 355 -4.69 -0.37 -12.10
C ALA A 355 -3.79 0.41 -11.11
N VAL A 356 -4.38 1.36 -10.38
CA VAL A 356 -3.69 2.15 -9.34
C VAL A 356 -3.36 1.28 -8.14
N GLN A 357 -4.28 0.40 -7.70
CA GLN A 357 -4.04 -0.54 -6.60
C GLN A 357 -2.93 -1.54 -6.94
N SER A 358 -2.95 -2.13 -8.14
CA SER A 358 -1.89 -3.06 -8.59
C SER A 358 -0.53 -2.37 -8.72
N ALA A 359 -0.49 -1.15 -9.27
CA ALA A 359 0.74 -0.34 -9.32
C ALA A 359 1.26 0.01 -7.91
N LYS A 360 0.36 0.29 -6.96
CA LYS A 360 0.71 0.53 -5.56
C LYS A 360 1.30 -0.71 -4.90
N ALA A 361 0.70 -1.89 -5.09
CA ALA A 361 1.22 -3.16 -4.57
C ALA A 361 2.63 -3.43 -5.12
N GLN A 362 2.81 -3.31 -6.43
CA GLN A 362 4.12 -3.43 -7.07
C GLN A 362 5.14 -2.43 -6.51
N SER A 363 4.70 -1.19 -6.23
CA SER A 363 5.58 -0.14 -5.70
C SER A 363 6.12 -0.41 -4.31
N LYS A 364 5.35 -1.14 -3.50
CA LYS A 364 5.74 -1.59 -2.17
C LYS A 364 6.62 -2.86 -2.20
N GLY A 365 6.99 -3.35 -3.39
CA GLY A 365 7.76 -4.58 -3.53
C GLY A 365 6.93 -5.84 -3.26
N GLN A 366 5.61 -5.72 -3.21
CA GLN A 366 4.72 -6.87 -3.16
C GLN A 366 4.59 -7.39 -4.59
N THR A 367 5.11 -8.60 -4.85
CA THR A 367 4.74 -9.34 -6.05
C THR A 367 3.23 -9.52 -6.03
N ALA A 368 2.55 -9.16 -7.13
CA ALA A 368 1.16 -9.46 -7.36
C ALA A 368 1.01 -10.99 -7.46
N SER A 369 1.00 -11.66 -6.32
CA SER A 369 0.54 -13.02 -6.17
C SER A 369 -0.94 -12.91 -5.90
N SER A 370 -1.74 -12.96 -6.96
CA SER A 370 -3.13 -13.38 -6.87
C SER A 370 -3.12 -14.86 -6.46
N SER A 371 -2.83 -15.14 -5.20
CA SER A 371 -3.03 -16.45 -4.60
C SER A 371 -4.53 -16.61 -4.35
N SER A 372 -5.14 -17.31 -5.30
CA SER A 372 -6.44 -17.97 -5.20
C SER A 372 -6.48 -18.83 -3.93
N ASN A 373 -6.97 -18.26 -2.83
CA ASN A 373 -7.27 -19.02 -1.63
C ASN A 373 -8.78 -19.30 -1.62
N GLN A 374 -9.18 -20.41 -2.23
CA GLN A 374 -10.34 -21.16 -1.73
C GLN A 374 -9.82 -22.07 -0.61
N GLU A 375 -9.96 -21.66 0.64
CA GLU A 375 -9.87 -22.60 1.77
C GLU A 375 -11.27 -22.81 2.33
N MET A 376 -11.66 -24.08 2.43
CA MET A 376 -12.83 -24.52 3.20
C MET A 376 -12.68 -24.01 4.64
N PHE A 377 -13.68 -23.31 5.16
CA PHE A 377 -13.76 -23.06 6.60
C PHE A 377 -13.90 -24.41 7.31
N GLY A 378 -12.90 -24.80 8.09
CA GLY A 378 -13.03 -25.91 9.03
C GLY A 378 -14.05 -25.60 10.13
N ASN A 379 -14.11 -26.44 11.17
CA ASN A 379 -14.91 -26.14 12.37
C ASN A 379 -14.29 -24.96 13.14
N VAL A 380 -14.71 -23.74 12.81
CA VAL A 380 -14.22 -22.51 13.45
C VAL A 380 -14.84 -22.36 14.83
N ASN A 381 -14.01 -22.31 15.87
CA ASN A 381 -14.44 -22.11 17.26
C ASN A 381 -14.04 -20.74 17.84
N LYS A 382 -13.17 -19.99 17.16
CA LYS A 382 -12.78 -18.62 17.53
C LYS A 382 -12.34 -17.82 16.31
N ILE A 383 -12.57 -16.51 16.36
CA ILE A 383 -12.13 -15.57 15.31
C ILE A 383 -11.10 -14.61 15.91
N ILE A 384 -9.96 -14.45 15.24
CA ILE A 384 -8.85 -13.60 15.67
C ILE A 384 -8.54 -12.59 14.57
N PHE A 385 -8.66 -11.31 14.88
CA PHE A 385 -8.16 -10.23 14.04
C PHE A 385 -6.67 -10.00 14.30
N ALA A 386 -5.84 -10.32 13.32
CA ALA A 386 -4.40 -10.24 13.43
C ALA A 386 -3.86 -9.01 12.68
N CYS A 387 -3.20 -8.10 13.39
CA CYS A 387 -2.39 -7.04 12.77
C CYS A 387 -1.02 -6.96 13.44
N ASP A 388 -0.10 -6.15 12.91
CA ASP A 388 1.29 -6.10 13.39
C ASP A 388 1.40 -5.84 14.90
N ALA A 389 0.67 -4.83 15.40
CA ALA A 389 0.68 -4.44 16.81
C ALA A 389 -0.48 -5.03 17.64
N GLY A 390 -1.48 -5.63 17.00
CA GLY A 390 -2.68 -6.14 17.69
C GLY A 390 -3.62 -5.08 18.26
N MET A 391 -3.46 -3.81 17.89
CA MET A 391 -4.27 -2.68 18.38
C MET A 391 -4.71 -1.77 17.21
N GLY A 392 -5.76 -0.96 17.41
CA GLY A 392 -6.25 0.00 16.41
C GLY A 392 -7.30 -0.59 15.47
N SER A 393 -7.01 -0.62 14.16
CA SER A 393 -7.95 -1.03 13.11
C SER A 393 -8.43 -2.48 13.26
N SER A 394 -7.56 -3.39 13.72
CA SER A 394 -7.92 -4.79 14.01
C SER A 394 -8.88 -4.92 15.20
N ALA A 395 -8.73 -4.08 16.24
CA ALA A 395 -9.63 -4.06 17.39
C ALA A 395 -11.01 -3.49 17.01
N MET A 396 -11.05 -2.49 16.13
CA MET A 396 -12.29 -1.95 15.60
C MET A 396 -12.98 -2.96 14.67
N GLY A 397 -12.25 -3.61 13.76
CA GLY A 397 -12.78 -4.68 12.90
C GLY A 397 -13.32 -5.87 13.70
N ALA A 398 -12.59 -6.29 14.75
CA ALA A 398 -13.05 -7.32 15.68
C ALA A 398 -14.36 -6.91 16.39
N SER A 399 -14.51 -5.63 16.74
CA SER A 399 -15.73 -5.12 17.36
C SER A 399 -16.91 -5.11 16.38
N VAL A 400 -16.69 -4.68 15.13
CA VAL A 400 -17.69 -4.71 14.06
C VAL A 400 -18.16 -6.14 13.79
N LEU A 401 -17.24 -7.09 13.62
CA LEU A 401 -17.62 -8.48 13.37
C LEU A 401 -18.28 -9.11 14.61
N ARG A 402 -17.83 -8.80 15.83
CA ARG A 402 -18.46 -9.26 17.08
C ARG A 402 -19.93 -8.84 17.14
N ASP A 403 -20.24 -7.61 16.78
CA ASP A 403 -21.62 -7.12 16.73
C ASP A 403 -22.45 -7.82 15.65
N LYS A 404 -21.88 -8.09 14.46
CA LYS A 404 -22.55 -8.82 13.38
C LYS A 404 -22.83 -10.28 13.75
N VAL A 405 -21.84 -10.99 14.29
CA VAL A 405 -21.93 -12.38 14.75
C VAL A 405 -22.96 -12.53 15.88
N LYS A 406 -22.98 -11.57 16.83
CA LYS A 406 -23.98 -11.52 17.91
C LYS A 406 -25.40 -11.28 17.39
N LYS A 407 -25.57 -10.38 16.41
CA LYS A 407 -26.88 -10.13 15.75
C LYS A 407 -27.38 -11.35 14.96
N ALA A 408 -26.47 -12.15 14.40
CA ALA A 408 -26.78 -13.38 13.69
C ALA A 408 -26.99 -14.60 14.61
N GLY A 409 -26.91 -14.44 15.93
CA GLY A 409 -27.14 -15.53 16.90
C GLY A 409 -25.99 -16.55 16.99
N ILE A 410 -24.82 -16.23 16.44
CA ILE A 410 -23.65 -17.11 16.43
C ILE A 410 -22.83 -16.87 17.71
N ASN A 411 -22.52 -17.94 18.46
CA ASN A 411 -21.79 -17.82 19.74
C ASN A 411 -20.31 -18.20 19.59
N ILE A 412 -19.57 -17.45 18.77
CA ILE A 412 -18.13 -17.63 18.55
C ILE A 412 -17.37 -16.42 19.09
N PRO A 413 -16.33 -16.61 19.93
CA PRO A 413 -15.52 -15.51 20.46
C PRO A 413 -14.74 -14.80 19.34
N VAL A 414 -14.90 -13.48 19.26
CA VAL A 414 -14.16 -12.61 18.33
C VAL A 414 -13.18 -11.73 19.12
N THR A 415 -11.89 -11.93 18.87
CA THR A 415 -10.77 -11.25 19.56
C THR A 415 -9.81 -10.61 18.56
N ASN A 416 -8.89 -9.78 19.05
CA ASN A 416 -7.79 -9.23 18.27
C ASN A 416 -6.46 -9.58 18.93
N SER A 417 -5.42 -9.80 18.13
CA SER A 417 -4.08 -10.10 18.62
C SER A 417 -3.00 -9.52 17.69
N ALA A 418 -1.82 -9.30 18.24
CA ALA A 418 -0.65 -8.99 17.43
C ALA A 418 -0.22 -10.25 16.68
N ILE A 419 0.26 -10.12 15.44
CA ILE A 419 0.74 -11.28 14.66
C ILE A 419 1.83 -12.04 15.41
N ASN A 420 2.70 -11.31 16.12
CA ASN A 420 3.75 -11.93 16.95
C ASN A 420 3.21 -12.78 18.11
N ASN A 421 1.97 -12.53 18.53
CA ASN A 421 1.29 -13.22 19.62
C ASN A 421 0.24 -14.24 19.10
N LEU A 422 0.19 -14.50 17.80
CA LEU A 422 -0.64 -15.57 17.26
C LEU A 422 -0.09 -16.93 17.70
N SER A 423 -0.97 -17.78 18.21
CA SER A 423 -0.72 -19.18 18.49
C SER A 423 -1.35 -20.03 17.38
N ASP A 424 -0.64 -21.06 16.91
CA ASP A 424 -1.18 -21.99 15.93
C ASP A 424 -2.40 -22.76 16.48
N ASP A 425 -3.51 -22.71 15.76
CA ASP A 425 -4.77 -23.39 16.12
C ASP A 425 -5.59 -23.68 14.87
N ALA A 426 -5.81 -24.95 14.58
CA ALA A 426 -6.53 -25.42 13.40
C ALA A 426 -8.01 -25.04 13.36
N ASN A 427 -8.60 -24.66 14.50
CA ASN A 427 -10.00 -24.24 14.61
C ASN A 427 -10.14 -22.71 14.71
N ALA A 428 -9.05 -21.96 14.56
CA ALA A 428 -9.08 -20.50 14.55
C ALA A 428 -9.29 -19.95 13.14
N LEU A 429 -10.20 -19.00 13.02
CA LEU A 429 -10.31 -18.15 11.85
C LEU A 429 -9.51 -16.86 12.08
N VAL A 430 -8.44 -16.67 11.33
CA VAL A 430 -7.59 -15.48 11.41
C VAL A 430 -7.97 -14.50 10.30
N VAL A 431 -8.51 -13.34 10.69
CA VAL A 431 -8.77 -12.22 9.78
C VAL A 431 -7.56 -11.31 9.79
N THR A 432 -6.89 -11.17 8.65
CA THR A 432 -5.66 -10.37 8.53
C THR A 432 -5.66 -9.55 7.25
N GLN A 433 -4.85 -8.50 7.21
CA GLN A 433 -4.66 -7.74 5.97
C GLN A 433 -3.87 -8.55 4.95
N GLU A 434 -4.13 -8.34 3.67
CA GLU A 434 -3.40 -9.01 2.58
C GLU A 434 -1.87 -8.85 2.73
N GLU A 435 -1.41 -7.65 3.08
CA GLU A 435 0.02 -7.36 3.28
C GLU A 435 0.64 -8.06 4.50
N LEU A 436 -0.18 -8.59 5.40
CA LEU A 436 0.22 -9.25 6.63
C LEU A 436 -0.01 -10.76 6.60
N TYR A 437 -0.60 -11.29 5.54
CA TYR A 437 -0.98 -12.70 5.41
C TYR A 437 0.22 -13.63 5.55
N ASP A 438 1.29 -13.41 4.78
CA ASP A 438 2.46 -14.31 4.78
C ASP A 438 3.08 -14.44 6.18
N ARG A 439 3.16 -13.32 6.91
CA ARG A 439 3.71 -13.29 8.26
C ARG A 439 2.78 -13.93 9.29
N ALA A 440 1.46 -13.77 9.13
CA ALA A 440 0.47 -14.39 10.00
C ALA A 440 0.36 -15.90 9.76
N SER A 441 0.42 -16.34 8.50
CA SER A 441 0.44 -17.75 8.09
C SER A 441 1.66 -18.49 8.61
N GLN A 442 2.84 -17.86 8.63
CA GLN A 442 4.03 -18.43 9.27
C GLN A 442 3.88 -18.64 10.79
N LYS A 443 3.01 -17.87 11.46
CA LYS A 443 2.80 -17.94 12.92
C LYS A 443 1.70 -18.91 13.32
N ALA A 444 0.66 -19.03 12.50
CA ALA A 444 -0.45 -19.95 12.72
C ALA A 444 -0.75 -20.74 11.43
N PRO A 445 0.15 -21.64 11.00
CA PRO A 445 0.07 -22.34 9.72
C PRO A 445 -1.15 -23.26 9.59
N SER A 446 -1.72 -23.72 10.71
CA SER A 446 -2.87 -24.60 10.73
C SER A 446 -4.21 -23.84 10.71
N ALA A 447 -4.20 -22.53 10.97
CA ALA A 447 -5.41 -21.72 11.07
C ALA A 447 -6.02 -21.41 9.69
N THR A 448 -7.34 -21.23 9.64
CA THR A 448 -8.02 -20.74 8.44
C THR A 448 -7.85 -19.23 8.33
N PHE A 449 -7.54 -18.70 7.13
CA PHE A 449 -7.32 -17.26 6.96
C PHE A 449 -8.37 -16.59 6.07
N VAL A 450 -8.81 -15.40 6.50
CA VAL A 450 -9.54 -14.46 5.65
C VAL A 450 -8.71 -13.20 5.46
N LYS A 451 -8.36 -12.95 4.21
CA LYS A 451 -7.63 -11.77 3.77
C LYS A 451 -8.61 -10.62 3.56
N VAL A 452 -8.34 -9.45 4.13
CA VAL A 452 -9.12 -8.22 3.93
C VAL A 452 -8.22 -7.07 3.53
N GLU A 453 -8.73 -6.14 2.71
CA GLU A 453 -7.99 -4.92 2.38
C GLU A 453 -7.94 -3.96 3.58
N ASN A 454 -9.05 -3.83 4.30
CA ASN A 454 -9.20 -2.95 5.45
C ASN A 454 -10.04 -3.61 6.55
N PHE A 455 -9.64 -3.43 7.81
CA PHE A 455 -10.37 -3.94 8.96
C PHE A 455 -11.66 -3.17 9.31
N MET A 456 -11.80 -1.93 8.83
CA MET A 456 -12.91 -1.05 9.23
C MET A 456 -14.19 -1.28 8.43
N ASN A 457 -14.03 -1.65 7.16
CA ASN A 457 -15.14 -1.83 6.25
C ASN A 457 -14.74 -2.85 5.18
N SER A 458 -15.18 -4.10 5.36
CA SER A 458 -14.95 -5.17 4.41
C SER A 458 -16.26 -5.90 4.13
N PRO A 459 -16.67 -6.03 2.86
CA PRO A 459 -17.83 -6.84 2.50
C PRO A 459 -17.65 -8.32 2.88
N ARG A 460 -16.39 -8.76 3.08
CA ARG A 460 -16.05 -10.11 3.55
C ARG A 460 -16.63 -10.44 4.93
N TYR A 461 -17.00 -9.45 5.74
CA TYR A 461 -17.60 -9.72 7.05
C TYR A 461 -18.99 -10.32 6.95
N ASP A 462 -19.76 -9.88 5.95
CA ASP A 462 -21.07 -10.46 5.70
C ASP A 462 -20.93 -11.90 5.16
N GLU A 463 -19.93 -12.15 4.32
CA GLU A 463 -19.57 -13.52 3.88
C GLU A 463 -19.18 -14.43 5.05
N ILE A 464 -18.39 -13.93 6.01
CA ILE A 464 -17.99 -14.70 7.21
C ILE A 464 -19.24 -15.07 8.03
N VAL A 465 -20.13 -14.11 8.27
CA VAL A 465 -21.35 -14.36 9.06
C VAL A 465 -22.27 -15.33 8.34
N GLU A 466 -22.52 -15.15 7.05
CA GLU A 466 -23.37 -16.04 6.25
C GLU A 466 -22.84 -17.48 6.23
N ARG A 467 -21.54 -17.66 6.05
CA ARG A 467 -20.90 -18.98 6.06
C ARG A 467 -20.94 -19.65 7.44
N LEU A 468 -20.74 -18.87 8.51
CA LEU A 468 -20.83 -19.39 9.88
C LEU A 468 -22.27 -19.72 10.29
N SER A 469 -23.27 -19.02 9.74
CA SER A 469 -24.70 -19.33 9.92
C SER A 469 -25.15 -20.58 9.17
N ASN A 470 -24.56 -20.87 8.00
CA ASN A 470 -24.95 -21.98 7.12
C ASN A 470 -24.28 -23.32 7.47
N ASN A 471 -23.64 -23.44 8.64
CA ASN A 471 -23.09 -24.70 9.14
C ASN A 471 -23.97 -25.30 10.26
N PRO A 472 -25.06 -26.04 9.95
CA PRO A 472 -25.65 -26.97 10.88
C PRO A 472 -24.77 -28.22 10.97
N SER A 473 -24.45 -28.61 12.20
CA SER A 473 -23.74 -29.83 12.58
C SER A 473 -24.12 -31.09 11.77
N ALA A 474 -23.09 -31.77 11.25
CA ALA A 474 -22.95 -33.21 10.96
C ALA A 474 -24.13 -33.99 10.34
N ALA A 475 -23.97 -34.41 9.09
CA ALA A 475 -24.21 -35.79 8.60
C ALA A 475 -23.71 -35.90 7.14
N GLY A 476 -23.21 -37.08 6.77
CA GLY A 476 -22.31 -37.27 5.65
C GLY A 476 -22.88 -37.04 4.25
N ASP A 477 -21.98 -36.69 3.33
CA ASP A 477 -21.93 -37.33 2.02
C ASP A 477 -20.49 -37.29 1.50
N GLU A 478 -20.06 -38.35 0.84
CA GLU A 478 -18.68 -38.56 0.41
C GLU A 478 -18.29 -37.54 -0.66
N GLY A 479 -17.33 -36.68 -0.34
CA GLY A 479 -16.73 -35.75 -1.29
C GLY A 479 -16.00 -36.49 -2.41
N LYS A 480 -16.60 -36.52 -3.60
CA LYS A 480 -15.84 -36.66 -4.85
C LYS A 480 -14.89 -35.46 -4.94
N LYS A 481 -13.59 -35.73 -4.85
CA LYS A 481 -12.53 -34.73 -5.11
C LYS A 481 -12.68 -34.23 -6.54
N LEU A 482 -12.88 -32.93 -6.70
CA LEU A 482 -12.61 -32.22 -7.96
C LEU A 482 -11.10 -32.34 -8.23
N SER A 483 -10.72 -33.06 -9.27
CA SER A 483 -9.35 -33.08 -9.77
C SER A 483 -9.10 -31.80 -10.56
N ASP A 484 -7.98 -31.13 -10.26
CA ASP A 484 -7.48 -29.93 -10.95
C ASP A 484 -6.98 -30.20 -12.40
N ASP A 485 -7.29 -31.38 -12.96
CA ASP A 485 -6.84 -31.81 -14.27
C ASP A 485 -8.02 -31.90 -15.26
N VAL A 486 -8.46 -30.76 -15.80
CA VAL A 486 -9.32 -30.75 -17.02
C VAL A 486 -8.55 -30.22 -18.24
N VAL A 487 -7.21 -30.18 -18.17
CA VAL A 487 -6.38 -29.98 -19.38
C VAL A 487 -5.47 -31.18 -19.67
N GLU A 488 -5.38 -32.16 -18.76
CA GLU A 488 -4.82 -33.48 -19.06
C GLU A 488 -5.88 -34.58 -18.89
N GLY A 489 -6.57 -34.89 -19.99
CA GLY A 489 -6.89 -36.28 -20.30
C GLY A 489 -8.16 -36.94 -19.74
N VAL A 490 -9.23 -36.23 -19.34
CA VAL A 490 -10.55 -36.88 -19.08
C VAL A 490 -11.78 -35.99 -19.37
N ALA A 491 -11.78 -35.20 -20.46
CA ALA A 491 -13.02 -34.65 -20.99
C ALA A 491 -13.34 -35.35 -22.32
N ASP A 492 -14.50 -36.00 -22.39
CA ASP A 492 -14.98 -36.70 -23.59
C ASP A 492 -15.47 -35.66 -24.61
N TYR A 493 -14.51 -35.04 -25.33
CA TYR A 493 -14.77 -34.04 -26.35
C TYR A 493 -15.49 -34.62 -27.58
N ASP A 494 -15.57 -35.96 -27.72
CA ASP A 494 -16.25 -36.64 -28.82
C ASP A 494 -17.75 -36.35 -28.84
N ARG A 495 -18.33 -35.94 -27.70
CA ARG A 495 -19.77 -35.66 -27.57
C ARG A 495 -20.15 -34.20 -27.79
N VAL A 496 -19.19 -33.27 -27.77
CA VAL A 496 -19.45 -31.82 -27.89
C VAL A 496 -19.79 -31.44 -29.33
N ASN A 497 -20.90 -30.73 -29.55
CA ASN A 497 -21.32 -30.21 -30.86
C ASN A 497 -21.48 -28.68 -30.89
N HIS A 498 -21.57 -28.04 -29.72
CA HIS A 498 -21.68 -26.59 -29.61
C HIS A 498 -21.08 -26.08 -28.29
N ILE A 499 -20.71 -24.80 -28.27
CA ILE A 499 -20.04 -24.14 -27.15
C ILE A 499 -20.96 -23.04 -26.62
N VAL A 500 -21.15 -23.00 -25.31
CA VAL A 500 -21.96 -22.00 -24.62
C VAL A 500 -21.09 -21.25 -23.64
N PHE A 501 -20.98 -19.93 -23.82
CA PHE A 501 -20.38 -19.06 -22.81
C PHE A 501 -21.48 -18.67 -21.82
N ALA A 502 -21.45 -19.28 -20.64
CA ALA A 502 -22.46 -19.03 -19.63
C ALA A 502 -22.00 -17.94 -18.64
N TYR A 503 -22.95 -17.14 -18.14
CA TYR A 503 -22.67 -16.08 -17.17
C TYR A 503 -23.76 -15.97 -16.12
N GLU A 504 -23.42 -15.58 -14.89
CA GLU A 504 -24.37 -15.08 -13.89
C GLU A 504 -24.19 -13.55 -13.72
N LYS A 505 -22.94 -13.08 -13.68
CA LYS A 505 -22.59 -11.65 -13.73
C LYS A 505 -21.55 -11.44 -14.83
N GLY A 506 -21.63 -10.33 -15.56
CA GLY A 506 -20.63 -10.01 -16.60
C GLY A 506 -20.94 -10.55 -18.00
N LYS A 507 -22.18 -10.35 -18.48
CA LYS A 507 -22.60 -10.62 -19.88
C LYS A 507 -21.63 -10.08 -20.93
N GLY A 508 -20.99 -8.94 -20.67
CA GLY A 508 -19.99 -8.33 -21.55
C GLY A 508 -18.77 -9.23 -21.77
N SER A 509 -18.21 -9.79 -20.70
CA SER A 509 -17.06 -10.70 -20.75
C SER A 509 -17.39 -12.00 -21.47
N ALA A 510 -18.57 -12.57 -21.23
CA ALA A 510 -19.05 -13.76 -21.94
C ALA A 510 -19.25 -13.51 -23.45
N ASN A 511 -19.77 -12.34 -23.84
CA ASN A 511 -19.88 -11.93 -25.24
C ASN A 511 -18.50 -11.75 -25.91
N MET A 512 -17.54 -11.17 -25.19
CA MET A 512 -16.18 -10.99 -25.67
C MET A 512 -15.47 -12.34 -25.86
N GLY A 513 -15.55 -13.23 -24.86
CA GLY A 513 -15.02 -14.59 -24.94
C GLY A 513 -15.63 -15.39 -26.08
N ALA A 514 -16.96 -15.33 -26.26
CA ALA A 514 -17.64 -15.96 -27.39
C ALA A 514 -17.19 -15.40 -28.75
N THR A 515 -16.92 -14.10 -28.82
CA THR A 515 -16.42 -13.45 -30.06
C THR A 515 -14.99 -13.90 -30.39
N ILE A 516 -14.13 -13.98 -29.37
CA ILE A 516 -12.76 -14.47 -29.49
C ILE A 516 -12.77 -15.95 -29.92
N MET A 517 -13.57 -16.79 -29.27
CA MET A 517 -13.71 -18.20 -29.63
C MET A 517 -14.20 -18.39 -31.08
N LYS A 518 -15.21 -17.62 -31.51
CA LYS A 518 -15.68 -17.63 -32.91
C LYS A 518 -14.57 -17.27 -33.89
N LYS A 519 -13.72 -16.30 -33.54
CA LYS A 519 -12.58 -15.89 -34.36
C LYS A 519 -11.54 -17.01 -34.47
N ILE A 520 -11.15 -17.60 -33.35
CA ILE A 520 -10.16 -18.70 -33.30
C ILE A 520 -10.67 -19.93 -34.08
N LEU A 521 -11.93 -20.32 -33.88
CA LEU A 521 -12.55 -21.43 -34.62
C LEU A 521 -12.55 -21.18 -36.13
N LYS A 522 -12.85 -19.95 -36.56
CA LYS A 522 -12.83 -19.57 -37.99
C LYS A 522 -11.42 -19.58 -38.58
N GLU A 523 -10.42 -19.09 -37.84
CA GLU A 523 -9.01 -19.09 -38.26
C GLU A 523 -8.44 -20.52 -38.36
N GLN A 524 -8.92 -21.44 -37.51
CA GLN A 524 -8.50 -22.85 -37.50
C GLN A 524 -9.36 -23.77 -38.40
N GLY A 525 -10.40 -23.24 -39.05
CA GLY A 525 -11.28 -23.99 -39.95
C GLY A 525 -12.19 -25.00 -39.26
N VAL A 526 -12.50 -24.81 -37.97
CA VAL A 526 -13.30 -25.75 -37.16
C VAL A 526 -14.74 -25.22 -37.02
N GLY A 527 -15.73 -26.04 -37.38
CA GLY A 527 -17.14 -25.64 -37.43
C GLY A 527 -17.94 -25.97 -36.17
N PHE A 528 -17.87 -25.12 -35.14
CA PHE A 528 -18.72 -25.20 -33.94
C PHE A 528 -19.62 -23.97 -33.80
N THR A 529 -20.85 -24.16 -33.33
CA THR A 529 -21.73 -23.05 -32.95
C THR A 529 -21.36 -22.54 -31.57
N VAL A 530 -21.22 -21.22 -31.44
CA VAL A 530 -20.89 -20.56 -30.16
C VAL A 530 -22.02 -19.61 -29.78
N SER A 531 -22.63 -19.85 -28.62
CA SER A 531 -23.71 -19.04 -28.05
C SER A 531 -23.33 -18.48 -26.68
N VAL A 532 -24.13 -17.55 -26.19
CA VAL A 532 -23.98 -16.93 -24.86
C VAL A 532 -25.31 -17.07 -24.15
N ALA A 533 -25.31 -17.61 -22.94
CA ALA A 533 -26.52 -17.87 -22.17
C ALA A 533 -26.35 -17.47 -20.70
N GLU A 534 -27.42 -17.10 -20.03
CA GLU A 534 -27.38 -16.90 -18.57
C GLU A 534 -27.37 -18.28 -17.90
N ILE A 535 -26.62 -18.45 -16.80
CA ILE A 535 -26.51 -19.75 -16.11
C ILE A 535 -27.90 -20.28 -15.76
N ALA A 536 -28.79 -19.45 -15.21
CA ALA A 536 -30.17 -19.82 -14.89
C ALA A 536 -31.01 -20.32 -16.09
N SER A 537 -30.59 -20.01 -17.33
CA SER A 537 -31.27 -20.41 -18.57
C SER A 537 -30.61 -21.61 -19.27
N LEU A 538 -29.54 -22.19 -18.70
CA LEU A 538 -28.90 -23.36 -19.25
C LEU A 538 -29.83 -24.58 -19.20
N THR A 539 -29.92 -25.26 -20.33
CA THR A 539 -30.53 -26.59 -20.46
C THR A 539 -29.46 -27.65 -20.31
N ASP A 540 -29.74 -28.72 -19.56
CA ASP A 540 -28.82 -29.85 -19.41
C ASP A 540 -28.66 -30.61 -20.75
N ASP A 541 -27.59 -30.30 -21.48
CA ASP A 541 -27.31 -30.87 -22.81
C ASP A 541 -25.93 -31.56 -22.80
N PRO A 542 -25.88 -32.91 -22.92
CA PRO A 542 -24.63 -33.66 -22.99
C PRO A 542 -23.73 -33.32 -24.19
N ALA A 543 -24.26 -32.64 -25.20
CA ALA A 543 -23.53 -32.19 -26.38
C ALA A 543 -23.05 -30.74 -26.29
N ALA A 544 -23.32 -30.05 -25.17
CA ALA A 544 -22.84 -28.68 -24.93
C ALA A 544 -21.51 -28.69 -24.18
N MET A 545 -20.58 -27.83 -24.62
CA MET A 545 -19.43 -27.41 -23.82
C MET A 545 -19.73 -26.04 -23.21
N VAL A 546 -19.81 -25.98 -21.89
CA VAL A 546 -20.12 -24.77 -21.14
C VAL A 546 -18.82 -24.15 -20.63
N VAL A 547 -18.49 -22.97 -21.16
CA VAL A 547 -17.33 -22.18 -20.76
C VAL A 547 -17.81 -21.11 -19.79
N THR A 548 -17.24 -21.12 -18.58
CA THR A 548 -17.57 -20.16 -17.51
C THR A 548 -16.32 -19.67 -16.82
N ASP A 549 -16.45 -18.52 -16.17
CA ASP A 549 -15.46 -18.12 -15.16
C ASP A 549 -15.38 -19.20 -14.07
N GLN A 550 -14.18 -19.46 -13.55
CA GLN A 550 -13.94 -20.45 -12.48
C GLN A 550 -14.88 -20.26 -11.27
N THR A 551 -15.26 -19.02 -10.97
CA THR A 551 -16.16 -18.71 -9.85
C THR A 551 -17.62 -19.07 -10.13
N GLU A 552 -17.99 -19.21 -11.40
CA GLU A 552 -19.34 -19.50 -11.87
C GLU A 552 -19.53 -20.97 -12.32
N THR A 553 -18.44 -21.71 -12.54
CA THR A 553 -18.46 -23.10 -13.04
C THR A 553 -19.28 -24.04 -12.15
N VAL A 554 -19.17 -23.94 -10.82
CA VAL A 554 -19.93 -24.80 -9.90
C VAL A 554 -21.45 -24.61 -10.07
N LYS A 555 -21.90 -23.38 -10.35
CA LYS A 555 -23.32 -23.10 -10.58
C LYS A 555 -23.79 -23.62 -11.93
N ALA A 556 -22.94 -23.51 -12.95
CA ALA A 556 -23.22 -24.09 -14.26
C ALA A 556 -23.28 -25.62 -14.20
N GLU A 557 -22.40 -26.27 -13.43
CA GLU A 557 -22.43 -27.72 -13.19
C GLU A 557 -23.71 -28.16 -12.45
N GLN A 558 -24.17 -27.38 -11.48
CA GLN A 558 -25.43 -27.67 -10.79
C GLN A 558 -26.65 -27.55 -11.71
N GLN A 559 -26.61 -26.61 -12.68
CA GLN A 559 -27.73 -26.35 -13.58
C GLN A 559 -27.74 -27.29 -14.81
N ALA A 560 -26.58 -27.67 -15.34
CA ALA A 560 -26.43 -28.52 -16.52
C ALA A 560 -25.38 -29.61 -16.28
N PRO A 561 -25.65 -30.59 -15.38
CA PRO A 561 -24.66 -31.55 -14.90
C PRO A 561 -24.12 -32.52 -15.96
N SER A 562 -24.86 -32.72 -17.06
CA SER A 562 -24.49 -33.63 -18.13
C SER A 562 -23.61 -32.97 -19.21
N SER A 563 -23.52 -31.64 -19.24
CA SER A 563 -22.67 -30.88 -20.16
C SER A 563 -21.18 -30.95 -19.80
N VAL A 564 -20.31 -30.68 -20.77
CA VAL A 564 -18.86 -30.59 -20.53
C VAL A 564 -18.51 -29.20 -20.02
N HIS A 565 -18.06 -29.08 -18.78
CA HIS A 565 -17.73 -27.79 -18.16
C HIS A 565 -16.25 -27.46 -18.30
N VAL A 566 -15.95 -26.26 -18.76
CA VAL A 566 -14.58 -25.79 -18.97
C VAL A 566 -14.36 -24.50 -18.18
N PRO A 567 -13.76 -24.59 -16.98
CA PRO A 567 -13.45 -23.43 -16.18
C PRO A 567 -12.26 -22.63 -16.76
N VAL A 568 -12.48 -21.35 -17.02
CA VAL A 568 -11.44 -20.39 -17.41
C VAL A 568 -11.20 -19.35 -16.31
N SER A 569 -9.94 -18.96 -16.14
CA SER A 569 -9.53 -17.96 -15.14
C SER A 569 -9.90 -16.52 -15.54
N ASP A 570 -10.05 -16.28 -16.84
CA ASP A 570 -10.55 -15.04 -17.42
C ASP A 570 -11.23 -15.39 -18.75
N VAL A 571 -12.50 -15.04 -18.92
CA VAL A 571 -13.31 -15.34 -20.10
C VAL A 571 -12.89 -14.51 -21.34
N VAL A 572 -12.06 -13.49 -21.16
CA VAL A 572 -11.60 -12.58 -22.23
C VAL A 572 -10.17 -12.88 -22.65
N THR A 573 -9.28 -13.29 -21.73
CA THR A 573 -7.84 -13.45 -22.03
C THR A 573 -7.29 -14.86 -21.81
N SER A 574 -8.13 -15.90 -21.91
CA SER A 574 -7.68 -17.27 -21.63
C SER A 574 -6.75 -17.85 -22.71
N GLU A 575 -5.51 -18.16 -22.32
CA GLU A 575 -4.60 -19.02 -23.11
C GLU A 575 -5.14 -20.46 -23.29
N LYS A 576 -6.20 -20.83 -22.56
CA LYS A 576 -6.86 -22.13 -22.71
C LYS A 576 -7.63 -22.26 -24.02
N TYR A 577 -8.01 -21.16 -24.68
CA TYR A 577 -8.80 -21.23 -25.92
C TYR A 577 -8.07 -21.91 -27.07
N ASP A 578 -6.78 -21.65 -27.23
CA ASP A 578 -5.98 -22.33 -28.27
C ASP A 578 -5.85 -23.83 -28.00
N LYS A 579 -5.77 -24.23 -26.72
CA LYS A 579 -5.72 -25.64 -26.32
C LYS A 579 -7.06 -26.35 -26.55
N ILE A 580 -8.17 -25.70 -26.21
CA ILE A 580 -9.53 -26.21 -26.43
C ILE A 580 -9.77 -26.41 -27.93
N VAL A 581 -9.43 -25.43 -28.76
CA VAL A 581 -9.61 -25.53 -30.22
C VAL A 581 -8.69 -26.60 -30.82
N ALA A 582 -7.46 -26.75 -30.32
CA ALA A 582 -6.57 -27.84 -30.74
C ALA A 582 -7.12 -29.23 -30.43
N GLN A 583 -7.79 -29.39 -29.28
CA GLN A 583 -8.45 -30.66 -28.91
C GLN A 583 -9.71 -30.90 -29.75
N LEU A 584 -10.53 -29.88 -30.00
CA LEU A 584 -11.72 -29.96 -30.85
C LEU A 584 -11.41 -30.22 -32.33
N LYS A 585 -10.19 -29.89 -32.79
CA LYS A 585 -9.72 -30.15 -34.17
C LYS A 585 -9.33 -31.60 -34.41
N ASN A 586 -8.98 -32.34 -33.36
CA ASN A 586 -8.61 -33.75 -33.44
C ASN A 586 -9.82 -34.70 -33.34
N LYS A 587 -11.03 -34.13 -33.38
CA LYS A 587 -12.32 -34.82 -33.46
C LYS A 587 -12.71 -35.12 -34.91
#